data_AF-A0A5E4JY18-F1
#
_entry.id   AF-A0A5E4JY18-F1
#
_cell.length_a   1.000
_cell.length_b   1.000
_cell.length_c   1.000
_cell.angle_alpha   90.00
_cell.angle_beta   90.00
_cell.angle_gamma   90.00
#
_symmetry.space_group_name_H-M   'P 1'
#
loop_
_entity.id
_entity.type
_entity.pdbx_description
1 polymer ?
#
loop_
_entity_poly.entity_id
_entity_poly.type
_entity_poly.pdbx_seq_one_letter_code
_entity_poly.pdbx_strand_id
1 'polypeptide(L)'
;MASGRSSISTMHSDSVDTLIKRLETPPIELSPTLLNVLDCVCIMTHAIVNKEETRKLREIVEIVNVDPNGIAVINTPFSWNASEDKFYSKAGSKVFEKISKRYGISMEDLETEFRKRSQIIYQLYKRKINKFEQVQELIIKYYKRPDEVMHELGMQ
;
A
#
# COMPACT_ATOMS: atom_id res chain seq x y z
N MET A 1 -17.06 -2.25 -0.47
CA MET A 1 -16.44 -0.96 -0.87
C MET A 1 -17.41 -0.02 -1.58
N ALA A 2 -18.23 -0.48 -2.53
CA ALA A 2 -19.19 0.37 -3.26
C ALA A 2 -20.18 1.17 -2.37
N SER A 3 -20.46 0.71 -1.15
CA SER A 3 -21.29 1.40 -0.15
C SER A 3 -20.49 2.29 0.84
N GLY A 4 -19.24 2.62 0.53
CA GLY A 4 -18.39 3.51 1.34
C GLY A 4 -17.67 2.84 2.51
N ARG A 5 -17.73 1.50 2.64
CA ARG A 5 -17.00 0.75 3.67
C ARG A 5 -15.60 0.38 3.20
N SER A 6 -14.59 0.80 3.95
CA SER A 6 -13.20 0.35 3.77
C SER A 6 -13.10 -1.16 3.98
N SER A 7 -12.33 -1.85 3.15
CA SER A 7 -12.18 -3.31 3.22
C SER A 7 -10.77 -3.72 2.83
N ILE A 8 -10.28 -4.79 3.44
CA ILE A 8 -9.01 -5.45 3.09
C ILE A 8 -9.26 -6.96 3.03
N SER A 9 -8.61 -7.64 2.10
CA SER A 9 -8.71 -9.08 1.92
C SER A 9 -7.40 -9.63 1.33
N THR A 10 -7.27 -10.95 1.30
CA THR A 10 -6.20 -11.65 0.60
C THR A 10 -6.79 -12.46 -0.55
N MET A 11 -6.03 -12.57 -1.65
CA MET A 11 -6.41 -13.41 -2.78
C MET A 11 -5.17 -14.09 -3.35
N HIS A 12 -5.32 -15.34 -3.78
CA HIS A 12 -4.26 -16.03 -4.49
C HIS A 12 -4.20 -15.54 -5.95
N SER A 13 -3.24 -14.64 -6.22
CA SER A 13 -2.94 -14.11 -7.55
C SER A 13 -1.46 -13.72 -7.64
N ASP A 14 -0.87 -13.83 -8.82
CA ASP A 14 0.52 -13.47 -9.11
C ASP A 14 0.69 -12.02 -9.65
N SER A 15 -0.41 -11.45 -10.15
CA SER A 15 -0.47 -10.16 -10.84
C SER A 15 -1.86 -9.55 -10.70
N VAL A 16 -1.99 -8.27 -11.12
CA VAL A 16 -3.29 -7.60 -11.17
C VAL A 16 -4.17 -8.17 -12.28
N ASP A 17 -3.62 -8.53 -13.44
CA ASP A 17 -4.40 -9.14 -14.52
C ASP A 17 -5.02 -10.48 -14.11
N THR A 18 -4.24 -11.35 -13.47
CA THR A 18 -4.76 -12.63 -12.93
C THR A 18 -5.77 -12.39 -11.81
N LEU A 19 -5.60 -11.34 -10.99
CA LEU A 19 -6.53 -10.98 -9.92
C LEU A 19 -7.88 -10.60 -10.51
N ILE A 20 -7.88 -9.72 -11.52
CA ILE A 20 -9.08 -9.25 -12.22
C ILE A 20 -9.81 -10.44 -12.83
N LYS A 21 -9.11 -11.27 -13.60
CA LYS A 21 -9.71 -12.48 -14.20
C LYS A 21 -10.36 -13.39 -13.17
N ARG A 22 -9.70 -13.62 -12.02
CA ARG A 22 -10.25 -14.46 -10.94
C ARG A 22 -11.52 -13.87 -10.32
N LEU A 23 -11.59 -12.54 -10.21
CA LEU A 23 -12.78 -11.84 -9.71
C LEU A 23 -13.92 -11.89 -10.73
N GLU A 24 -13.61 -11.85 -12.02
CA GLU A 24 -14.59 -11.90 -13.11
C GLU A 24 -15.16 -13.29 -13.37
N THR A 25 -14.37 -14.34 -13.16
CA THR A 25 -14.82 -15.72 -13.39
C THR A 25 -15.57 -16.34 -12.20
N PRO A 26 -16.44 -17.34 -12.43
CA PRO A 26 -17.00 -18.14 -11.35
C PRO A 26 -15.91 -18.74 -10.44
N PRO A 27 -16.14 -18.83 -9.12
CA PRO A 27 -17.43 -18.64 -8.43
C PRO A 27 -17.73 -17.20 -8.00
N ILE A 28 -16.88 -16.21 -8.33
CA ILE A 28 -17.05 -14.82 -7.89
C ILE A 28 -17.96 -14.05 -8.85
N GLU A 29 -17.69 -14.18 -10.16
CA GLU A 29 -18.55 -13.65 -11.23
C GLU A 29 -18.85 -12.13 -11.09
N LEU A 30 -17.83 -11.34 -10.80
CA LEU A 30 -17.95 -9.89 -10.64
C LEU A 30 -17.87 -9.17 -11.98
N SER A 31 -18.73 -8.16 -12.19
CA SER A 31 -18.57 -7.26 -13.32
C SER A 31 -17.24 -6.50 -13.26
N PRO A 32 -16.46 -6.43 -14.36
CA PRO A 32 -15.15 -5.75 -14.41
C PRO A 32 -15.19 -4.32 -13.88
N THR A 33 -16.26 -3.57 -14.20
CA THR A 33 -16.38 -2.17 -13.82
C THR A 33 -16.52 -1.96 -12.31
N LEU A 34 -16.98 -2.98 -11.56
CA LEU A 34 -17.05 -2.93 -10.11
C LEU A 34 -15.65 -2.96 -9.46
N LEU A 35 -14.62 -3.42 -10.18
CA LEU A 35 -13.24 -3.46 -9.68
C LEU A 35 -12.63 -2.06 -9.54
N ASN A 36 -13.22 -1.03 -10.13
CA ASN A 36 -12.83 0.37 -9.95
C ASN A 36 -12.93 0.87 -8.51
N VAL A 37 -13.62 0.13 -7.63
CA VAL A 37 -13.66 0.43 -6.20
C VAL A 37 -12.38 0.03 -5.47
N LEU A 38 -11.54 -0.84 -6.06
CA LEU A 38 -10.24 -1.20 -5.52
C LEU A 38 -9.27 -0.03 -5.66
N ASP A 39 -8.59 0.32 -4.57
CA ASP A 39 -7.62 1.41 -4.58
C ASP A 39 -6.19 0.89 -4.81
N CYS A 40 -5.76 -0.10 -4.03
CA CYS A 40 -4.42 -0.68 -4.08
C CYS A 40 -4.44 -2.21 -4.01
N VAL A 41 -3.47 -2.83 -4.66
CA VAL A 41 -3.17 -4.26 -4.63
C VAL A 41 -1.70 -4.43 -4.26
N CYS A 42 -1.43 -5.17 -3.19
CA CYS A 42 -0.07 -5.52 -2.76
C CYS A 42 0.27 -6.93 -3.27
N ILE A 43 1.23 -7.04 -4.18
CA ILE A 43 1.65 -8.34 -4.72
C ILE A 43 2.84 -8.87 -3.94
N MET A 44 2.63 -9.98 -3.23
CA MET A 44 3.67 -10.67 -2.48
C MET A 44 4.34 -11.73 -3.36
N THR A 45 5.63 -11.96 -3.16
CA THR A 45 6.37 -13.03 -3.84
C THR A 45 7.30 -13.76 -2.87
N HIS A 46 7.51 -15.05 -3.16
CA HIS A 46 8.58 -15.84 -2.58
C HIS A 46 9.82 -15.66 -3.46
N ALA A 47 10.93 -15.21 -2.87
CA ALA A 47 12.19 -14.98 -3.55
C ALA A 47 13.33 -15.69 -2.83
N ILE A 48 14.35 -16.09 -3.58
CA ILE A 48 15.61 -16.55 -3.00
C ILE A 48 16.62 -15.42 -3.20
N VAL A 49 17.04 -14.81 -2.10
CA VAL A 49 18.04 -13.73 -2.10
C VAL A 49 19.21 -14.20 -1.26
N ASN A 50 20.43 -14.12 -1.79
CA ASN A 50 21.64 -14.57 -1.09
C ASN A 50 21.55 -16.03 -0.58
N LYS A 51 20.89 -16.92 -1.34
CA LYS A 51 20.62 -18.33 -0.97
C LYS A 51 19.67 -18.53 0.22
N GLU A 52 19.02 -17.48 0.68
CA GLU A 52 18.00 -17.54 1.73
C GLU A 52 16.61 -17.35 1.13
N GLU A 53 15.66 -18.18 1.56
CA GLU A 53 14.25 -18.00 1.22
C GLU A 53 13.68 -16.79 1.96
N THR A 54 13.10 -15.87 1.21
CA THR A 54 12.53 -14.64 1.76
C THR A 54 11.19 -14.32 1.10
N ARG A 55 10.31 -13.64 1.83
CA ARG A 55 9.04 -13.10 1.32
C ARG A 55 9.21 -11.61 1.09
N LYS A 56 8.95 -11.16 -0.14
CA LYS A 56 9.11 -9.76 -0.55
C LYS A 56 7.77 -9.23 -1.07
N LEU A 57 7.51 -7.95 -0.80
CA LEU A 57 6.45 -7.22 -1.48
C LEU A 57 6.98 -6.84 -2.86
N ARG A 58 6.61 -7.60 -3.90
CA ARG A 58 7.11 -7.43 -5.26
C ARG A 58 6.74 -6.07 -5.82
N GLU A 59 5.49 -5.68 -5.62
CA GLU A 59 4.97 -4.39 -6.09
C GLU A 59 3.70 -3.99 -5.33
N ILE A 60 3.49 -2.68 -5.23
CA ILE A 60 2.21 -2.08 -4.87
C ILE A 60 1.64 -1.47 -6.13
N VAL A 61 0.45 -1.91 -6.52
CA VAL A 61 -0.24 -1.46 -7.72
C VAL A 61 -1.52 -0.73 -7.33
N GLU A 62 -1.69 0.47 -7.83
CA GLU A 62 -2.90 1.28 -7.69
C GLU A 62 -3.79 1.06 -8.91
N ILE A 63 -5.07 0.79 -8.68
CA ILE A 63 -6.05 0.63 -9.76
C ILE A 63 -6.60 2.01 -10.10
N VAL A 64 -6.37 2.45 -11.34
CA VAL A 64 -6.81 3.77 -11.83
C VAL A 64 -8.16 3.64 -12.51
N ASN A 65 -8.27 2.68 -13.43
CA ASN A 65 -9.52 2.37 -14.12
C ASN A 65 -9.50 0.91 -14.59
N VAL A 66 -10.65 0.25 -14.60
CA VAL A 66 -10.88 -1.06 -15.23
C VAL A 66 -12.01 -0.86 -16.23
N ASP A 67 -11.74 -1.17 -17.50
CA ASP A 67 -12.72 -1.05 -18.57
C ASP A 67 -13.75 -2.20 -18.54
N PRO A 68 -14.84 -2.11 -19.31
CA PRO A 68 -15.84 -3.18 -19.38
C PRO A 68 -15.32 -4.53 -19.93
N ASN A 69 -14.14 -4.55 -20.54
CA ASN A 69 -13.51 -5.76 -21.08
C ASN A 69 -12.53 -6.41 -20.07
N GLY A 70 -12.38 -5.85 -18.86
CA GLY A 70 -11.45 -6.34 -17.85
C GLY A 70 -10.01 -5.85 -18.02
N ILE A 71 -9.76 -4.86 -18.88
CA ILE A 71 -8.44 -4.27 -19.05
C ILE A 71 -8.24 -3.16 -18.02
N ALA A 72 -7.22 -3.32 -17.16
CA ALA A 72 -6.91 -2.34 -16.14
C ALA A 72 -5.82 -1.35 -16.56
N VAL A 73 -6.14 -0.06 -16.38
CA VAL A 73 -5.16 1.02 -16.28
C VAL A 73 -4.68 1.06 -14.83
N ILE A 74 -3.38 0.84 -14.66
CA ILE A 74 -2.74 0.73 -13.35
C ILE A 74 -1.62 1.74 -13.17
N ASN A 75 -1.26 2.00 -11.91
CA ASN A 75 -0.07 2.74 -11.53
C ASN A 75 0.71 1.95 -10.48
N THR A 76 1.97 1.62 -10.73
CA THR A 76 2.81 0.87 -9.76
C THR A 76 3.78 1.82 -9.03
N PRO A 77 3.39 2.48 -7.93
CA PRO A 77 4.23 3.45 -7.20
C PRO A 77 5.44 2.81 -6.52
N PHE A 78 5.37 1.53 -6.15
CA PHE A 78 6.46 0.83 -5.46
C PHE A 78 6.71 -0.52 -6.12
N SER A 79 7.98 -0.84 -6.33
CA SER A 79 8.41 -2.14 -6.87
C SER A 79 9.70 -2.61 -6.21
N TRP A 80 9.90 -3.91 -6.18
CA TRP A 80 11.12 -4.55 -5.68
C TRP A 80 11.89 -5.16 -6.85
N ASN A 81 13.20 -4.90 -6.88
CA ASN A 81 14.11 -5.47 -7.85
C ASN A 81 14.87 -6.66 -7.22
N ALA A 82 14.72 -7.83 -7.84
CA ALA A 82 15.33 -9.06 -7.37
C ALA A 82 16.85 -9.14 -7.53
N SER A 83 17.43 -8.48 -8.54
CA SER A 83 18.88 -8.57 -8.78
C SER A 83 19.68 -7.77 -7.75
N GLU A 84 19.11 -6.69 -7.23
CA GLU A 84 19.77 -5.80 -6.27
C GLU A 84 19.25 -5.95 -4.84
N ASP A 85 18.16 -6.69 -4.64
CA ASP A 85 17.37 -6.73 -3.40
C ASP A 85 17.00 -5.32 -2.88
N LYS A 86 16.51 -4.45 -3.78
CA LYS A 86 16.14 -3.06 -3.46
C LYS A 86 14.72 -2.73 -3.83
N PHE A 87 14.11 -1.88 -3.01
CA PHE A 87 12.81 -1.28 -3.30
C PHE A 87 13.01 0.05 -4.03
N TYR A 88 12.23 0.23 -5.10
CA TYR A 88 12.14 1.44 -5.89
C TYR A 88 10.78 2.08 -5.65
N SER A 89 10.77 3.40 -5.61
CA SER A 89 9.55 4.20 -5.57
C SER A 89 9.53 5.19 -6.72
N LYS A 90 8.33 5.51 -7.19
CA LYS A 90 8.09 6.60 -8.13
C LYS A 90 7.08 7.58 -7.56
N ALA A 91 7.23 8.86 -7.92
CA ALA A 91 6.26 9.88 -7.60
C ALA A 91 4.96 9.68 -8.42
N GLY A 92 3.89 10.39 -8.02
CA GLY A 92 2.61 10.37 -8.72
C GLY A 92 1.69 9.23 -8.29
N SER A 93 1.47 9.10 -6.98
CA SER A 93 0.44 8.21 -6.44
C SER A 93 -0.95 8.71 -6.83
N LYS A 94 -1.72 7.85 -7.50
CA LYS A 94 -3.13 8.08 -7.85
C LYS A 94 -4.03 7.97 -6.64
N VAL A 95 -3.63 7.21 -5.62
CA VAL A 95 -4.34 7.20 -4.34
C VAL A 95 -4.16 8.53 -3.61
N PHE A 96 -2.98 9.15 -3.64
CA PHE A 96 -2.79 10.49 -3.07
C PHE A 96 -3.62 11.54 -3.80
N GLU A 97 -3.71 11.48 -5.13
CA GLU A 97 -4.62 12.34 -5.90
C GLU A 97 -6.10 12.15 -5.47
N LYS A 98 -6.54 10.92 -5.21
CA LYS A 98 -7.89 10.63 -4.69
C LYS A 98 -8.10 11.23 -3.29
N ILE A 99 -7.13 11.08 -2.39
CA ILE A 99 -7.19 11.64 -1.03
C ILE A 99 -7.22 13.16 -1.07
N SER A 100 -6.33 13.78 -1.87
CA SER A 100 -6.26 15.23 -2.06
C SER A 100 -7.60 15.79 -2.53
N LYS A 101 -8.20 15.20 -3.57
CA LYS A 101 -9.52 15.62 -4.08
C LYS A 101 -10.64 15.44 -3.06
N ARG A 102 -10.60 14.38 -2.24
CA ARG A 102 -11.65 14.08 -1.26
C ARG A 102 -11.61 15.00 -0.04
N TYR A 103 -10.41 15.30 0.46
CA TYR A 103 -10.22 16.01 1.72
C TYR A 103 -9.72 17.46 1.55
N GLY A 104 -9.42 17.89 0.33
CA GLY A 104 -8.87 19.22 0.05
C GLY A 104 -7.43 19.41 0.55
N ILE A 105 -6.72 18.32 0.81
CA ILE A 105 -5.33 18.34 1.30
C ILE A 105 -4.39 18.50 0.11
N SER A 106 -3.36 19.34 0.21
CA SER A 106 -2.40 19.50 -0.87
C SER A 106 -1.56 18.23 -1.07
N MET A 107 -1.06 18.01 -2.30
CA MET A 107 -0.16 16.87 -2.57
C MET A 107 1.13 16.97 -1.77
N GLU A 108 1.63 18.17 -1.50
CA GLU A 108 2.82 18.42 -0.69
C GLU A 108 2.62 18.02 0.78
N ASP A 109 1.46 18.34 1.35
CA ASP A 109 1.12 17.94 2.72
C ASP A 109 0.97 16.41 2.83
N LEU A 110 0.38 15.76 1.82
CA LEU A 110 0.26 14.29 1.79
C LEU A 110 1.62 13.60 1.70
N GLU A 111 2.51 14.09 0.84
CA GLU A 111 3.88 13.59 0.73
C GLU A 111 4.67 13.81 2.03
N THR A 112 4.50 14.98 2.66
CA THR A 112 5.12 15.28 3.96
C THR A 112 4.63 14.32 5.03
N GLU A 113 3.32 14.09 5.12
CA GLU A 113 2.73 13.17 6.09
C GLU A 113 3.16 11.71 5.82
N PHE A 114 3.22 11.30 4.55
CA PHE A 114 3.72 9.98 4.16
C PHE A 114 5.16 9.76 4.59
N ARG A 115 6.04 10.76 4.39
CA ARG A 115 7.44 10.72 4.84
C ARG A 115 7.53 10.65 6.36
N LYS A 116 6.76 11.46 7.10
CA LYS A 116 6.72 11.41 8.57
C LYS A 116 6.35 10.01 9.06
N ARG A 117 5.26 9.43 8.54
CA ARG A 117 4.81 8.06 8.91
C ARG A 117 5.85 6.99 8.56
N SER A 118 6.51 7.12 7.41
CA SER A 118 7.58 6.21 7.00
C SER A 118 8.77 6.26 7.95
N GLN A 119 9.18 7.47 8.35
CA GLN A 119 10.25 7.68 9.32
C GLN A 119 9.90 7.14 10.71
N ILE A 120 8.65 7.28 11.17
CA ILE A 120 8.20 6.70 12.43
C ILE A 120 8.42 5.18 12.43
N ILE A 121 7.94 4.49 11.39
CA ILE A 121 8.11 3.03 11.25
C ILE A 121 9.61 2.66 11.22
N TYR A 122 10.42 3.45 10.52
CA TYR A 122 11.87 3.25 10.48
C TYR A 122 12.53 3.45 11.86
N GLN A 123 12.10 4.42 12.65
CA GLN A 123 12.60 4.60 14.02
C GLN A 123 12.23 3.43 14.94
N LEU A 124 11.01 2.89 14.81
CA LEU A 124 10.61 1.69 15.55
C LEU A 124 11.53 0.52 15.22
N TYR A 125 11.82 0.31 13.94
CA TYR A 125 12.77 -0.70 13.48
C TYR A 125 14.16 -0.49 14.08
N LYS A 126 14.73 0.73 14.00
CA LYS A 126 16.05 1.04 14.56
C LYS A 126 16.13 0.81 16.07
N ARG A 127 15.05 1.10 16.80
CA ARG A 127 14.93 0.89 18.25
C ARG A 127 14.56 -0.55 18.62
N LYS A 128 14.42 -1.45 17.63
CA LYS A 128 14.00 -2.86 17.80
C LYS A 128 12.64 -3.01 18.49
N ILE A 129 11.75 -2.04 18.30
CA ILE A 129 10.36 -2.09 18.77
C ILE A 129 9.54 -2.84 17.71
N ASN A 130 9.34 -4.13 17.94
CA ASN A 130 8.67 -5.04 16.98
C ASN A 130 7.54 -5.87 17.60
N LYS A 131 7.23 -5.67 18.90
CA LYS A 131 6.06 -6.29 19.52
C LYS A 131 4.79 -5.60 19.04
N PHE A 132 3.78 -6.41 18.72
CA PHE A 132 2.51 -5.94 18.15
C PHE A 132 1.87 -4.84 19.00
N GLU A 133 1.77 -5.04 20.31
CA GLU A 133 1.11 -4.13 21.24
C GLU A 133 1.82 -2.77 21.30
N GLN A 134 3.16 -2.78 21.30
CA GLN A 134 3.96 -1.56 21.35
C GLN A 134 3.83 -0.74 20.07
N VAL A 135 3.85 -1.41 18.92
CA VAL A 135 3.64 -0.75 17.62
C VAL A 135 2.23 -0.17 17.54
N GLN A 136 1.22 -0.93 17.96
CA GLN A 136 -0.17 -0.48 17.98
C GLN A 136 -0.36 0.74 18.89
N GLU A 137 0.18 0.72 20.11
CA GLU A 137 0.07 1.83 21.07
C GLU A 137 0.66 3.11 20.48
N LEU A 138 1.84 3.02 19.86
CA LEU A 138 2.49 4.17 19.23
C LEU A 138 1.69 4.71 18.03
N ILE A 139 1.12 3.84 17.20
CA ILE A 139 0.26 4.26 16.09
C ILE A 139 -0.97 5.00 16.62
N ILE A 140 -1.65 4.46 17.64
CA ILE A 140 -2.82 5.11 18.26
C ILE A 140 -2.42 6.47 18.85
N LYS A 141 -1.26 6.55 19.51
CA LYS A 141 -0.75 7.79 20.07
C LYS A 141 -0.46 8.81 18.97
N TYR A 142 0.15 8.42 17.87
CA TYR A 142 0.42 9.30 16.72
C TYR A 142 -0.87 9.89 16.14
N TYR A 143 -1.93 9.08 16.03
CA TYR A 143 -3.24 9.58 15.57
C TYR A 143 -3.85 10.65 16.48
N LYS A 144 -3.56 10.62 17.79
CA LYS A 144 -4.11 11.57 18.76
C LYS A 144 -3.20 12.77 19.00
N ARG A 145 -1.89 12.54 18.99
CA ARG A 145 -0.85 13.48 19.43
C ARG A 145 0.43 13.28 18.60
N PRO A 146 0.41 13.69 17.32
CA PRO A 146 1.53 13.45 16.41
C PRO A 146 2.82 14.12 16.89
N ASP A 147 2.75 15.37 17.36
CA ASP A 147 3.92 16.15 17.78
C ASP A 147 4.64 15.52 18.99
N GLU A 148 3.89 14.96 19.96
CA GLU A 148 4.47 14.24 21.10
C GLU A 148 5.27 13.01 20.64
N VAL A 149 4.70 12.22 19.72
CA VAL A 149 5.37 11.02 19.18
C VAL A 149 6.62 11.39 18.39
N MET A 150 6.55 12.45 17.58
CA MET A 150 7.69 12.94 16.81
C MET A 150 8.83 13.36 17.74
N HIS A 151 8.53 14.13 18.80
CA HIS A 151 9.51 14.53 19.79
C HIS A 151 10.14 13.33 20.55
N GLU A 152 9.34 12.36 21.00
CA GLU A 152 9.82 11.13 21.66
C GLU A 152 10.73 10.28 20.77
N LEU A 153 10.46 10.30 19.45
CA LEU A 153 11.27 9.62 18.46
C LEU A 153 12.51 10.42 18.05
N GLY A 154 12.68 11.65 18.56
CA GLY A 154 13.80 12.54 18.23
C GLY A 154 13.72 13.06 16.80
N MET A 155 12.50 13.23 16.30
CA MET A 155 12.20 13.72 14.96
C MET A 155 11.68 15.15 15.09
N GLN A 156 12.36 16.11 14.46
CA GLN A 156 11.93 17.52 14.34
C GLN A 156 11.40 17.76 12.93
#